data_AF-A0A137PB57-F1
#
_entry.id   AF-A0A137PB57-F1
#
_cell.length_a   1.000
_cell.length_b   1.000
_cell.length_c   1.000
_cell.angle_alpha   90.00
_cell.angle_beta   90.00
_cell.angle_gamma   90.00
#
_symmetry.space_group_name_H-M   'P 1'
#
loop_
_entity.id
_entity.type
_entity.pdbx_description
1 polymer ?
#
loop_
_entity_poly.entity_id
_entity_poly.type
_entity_poly.pdbx_seq_one_letter_code
_entity_poly.pdbx_strand_id
1 'polypeptide(L)'
;MSSKVYCFIYFDTDNKFGLITLWIGLILALIGYPIIMLCYILISIHQYRVIKQIQIENSIYSQSNSELKKFLKHQRIKGSFQVLFTMGLFLLQTGPQLISYLLAGIFKVKRGPYEDFIIDIMFRLTAVTNPLLILLFHNDFCSILKNIVANRFSSIFPINNKK
;
A
#
# COMPACT_ATOMS: atom_id res chain seq x y z
N MET A 1 -39.60 3.94 18.99
CA MET A 1 -38.47 3.46 18.17
C MET A 1 -37.50 4.62 17.99
N SER A 2 -36.34 4.60 18.64
CA SER A 2 -35.32 5.64 18.47
C SER A 2 -34.68 5.48 17.10
N SER A 3 -34.94 6.38 16.17
CA SER A 3 -34.27 6.43 14.87
C SER A 3 -32.80 6.74 15.11
N LYS A 4 -31.93 5.73 14.97
CA LYS A 4 -30.48 5.94 14.95
C LYS A 4 -30.14 6.65 13.64
N VAL A 5 -29.70 7.90 13.74
CA VAL A 5 -29.19 8.67 12.60
C VAL A 5 -27.76 8.22 12.36
N TYR A 6 -27.51 7.65 11.19
CA TYR A 6 -26.17 7.28 10.75
C TYR A 6 -25.69 8.31 9.72
N CYS A 7 -24.51 8.90 9.95
CA CYS A 7 -23.86 9.73 8.95
C CYS A 7 -22.89 8.86 8.15
N PHE A 8 -23.25 8.56 6.91
CA PHE A 8 -22.37 7.88 5.95
C PHE A 8 -22.50 8.55 4.59
N ILE A 9 -21.42 8.54 3.82
CA ILE A 9 -21.42 9.08 2.46
C ILE A 9 -22.01 8.01 1.56
N TYR A 10 -23.20 8.27 1.03
CA TYR A 10 -23.87 7.42 0.05
C TYR A 10 -23.76 8.07 -1.33
N PHE A 11 -23.38 7.28 -2.32
CA PHE A 11 -23.31 7.72 -3.70
C PHE A 11 -24.65 7.50 -4.39
N ASP A 12 -25.47 8.54 -4.39
CA ASP A 12 -26.71 8.53 -5.17
C ASP A 12 -26.42 8.74 -6.66
N THR A 13 -26.45 7.65 -7.42
CA THR A 13 -26.22 7.65 -8.87
C THR A 13 -27.37 8.30 -9.65
N ASP A 14 -28.55 8.47 -9.04
CA ASP A 14 -29.71 9.10 -9.68
C ASP A 14 -29.58 10.65 -9.65
N ASN A 15 -28.70 11.19 -8.80
CA ASN A 15 -28.39 12.61 -8.72
C ASN A 15 -27.29 13.01 -9.73
N LYS A 16 -27.47 14.14 -10.44
CA LYS A 16 -26.46 14.72 -11.35
C LYS A 16 -25.09 14.87 -10.70
N PHE A 17 -25.04 15.29 -9.43
CA PHE A 17 -23.77 15.46 -8.72
C PHE A 17 -23.06 14.11 -8.51
N GLY A 18 -23.78 13.07 -8.07
CA GLY A 18 -23.24 11.72 -7.89
C GLY A 18 -22.74 11.12 -9.19
N LEU A 19 -23.47 11.33 -10.30
CA LEU A 19 -23.02 10.91 -11.63
C LEU A 19 -21.70 11.57 -12.04
N ILE A 20 -21.56 12.89 -11.83
CA ILE A 20 -20.34 13.63 -12.15
C ILE A 20 -19.16 13.12 -11.31
N THR A 21 -19.34 12.97 -10.00
CA THR A 21 -18.26 12.49 -9.12
C THR A 21 -17.85 11.06 -9.45
N LEU A 22 -18.79 10.21 -9.88
CA LEU A 22 -18.50 8.86 -10.36
C LEU A 22 -17.59 8.89 -11.60
N TRP A 23 -17.92 9.72 -12.60
CA TRP A 23 -17.11 9.83 -13.81
C TRP A 23 -15.71 10.40 -13.54
N ILE A 24 -15.61 11.42 -12.69
CA ILE A 24 -14.32 11.96 -12.25
C ILE A 24 -13.50 10.87 -11.55
N GLY A 25 -14.11 10.15 -10.60
CA GLY A 25 -13.46 9.06 -9.88
C GLY A 25 -13.00 7.94 -10.83
N LEU A 26 -13.82 7.58 -11.82
CA LEU A 26 -13.49 6.57 -12.81
C LEU A 26 -12.31 7.01 -13.69
N ILE A 27 -12.31 8.26 -14.21
CA ILE A 27 -11.22 8.78 -15.03
C ILE A 27 -9.91 8.83 -14.23
N LEU A 28 -9.96 9.34 -13.00
CA LEU A 28 -8.79 9.38 -12.12
C LEU A 28 -8.25 7.98 -11.83
N ALA A 29 -9.12 7.00 -11.61
CA ALA A 29 -8.69 5.62 -11.39
C ALA A 29 -8.11 4.98 -12.66
N LEU A 30 -8.75 5.17 -13.81
CA LEU A 30 -8.28 4.63 -15.10
C LEU A 30 -6.94 5.20 -15.56
N ILE A 31 -6.58 6.42 -15.14
CA ILE A 31 -5.28 7.03 -15.43
C ILE A 31 -4.27 6.71 -14.31
N GLY A 32 -4.68 6.90 -13.05
CA GLY A 32 -3.81 6.76 -11.89
C GLY A 32 -3.32 5.33 -11.68
N TYR A 33 -4.18 4.32 -11.85
CA TYR A 33 -3.80 2.92 -11.61
C TYR A 33 -2.73 2.46 -12.61
N PRO A 34 -2.87 2.64 -13.94
CA PRO A 34 -1.81 2.30 -14.87
C PRO A 34 -0.49 3.00 -14.59
N ILE A 35 -0.52 4.29 -14.22
CA ILE A 35 0.69 5.04 -13.86
C ILE A 35 1.38 4.40 -12.65
N ILE A 36 0.64 4.13 -11.57
CA ILE A 36 1.18 3.50 -10.35
C ILE A 36 1.74 2.11 -10.66
N MET A 37 1.02 1.31 -11.45
CA MET A 37 1.47 -0.02 -11.87
C MET A 37 2.75 0.06 -12.70
N LEU A 38 2.82 1.01 -13.64
CA LEU A 38 4.03 1.26 -14.42
C LEU A 38 5.21 1.66 -13.53
N CYS A 39 5.00 2.52 -12.53
CA CYS A 39 6.01 2.88 -11.56
C CYS A 39 6.54 1.65 -10.80
N TYR A 40 5.67 0.75 -10.32
CA TYR A 40 6.09 -0.48 -9.65
C TYR A 40 6.88 -1.42 -10.58
N ILE A 41 6.48 -1.53 -11.85
CA ILE A 41 7.22 -2.31 -12.86
C ILE A 41 8.62 -1.70 -13.07
N LEU A 42 8.72 -0.38 -13.21
CA LEU A 42 10.00 0.32 -13.38
C LEU A 42 10.91 0.14 -12.16
N ILE A 43 10.37 0.23 -10.94
CA ILE A 43 11.10 -0.04 -9.71
C ILE A 43 11.63 -1.48 -9.70
N SER A 44 10.79 -2.46 -10.05
CA SER A 44 11.21 -3.87 -10.12
C SER A 44 12.31 -4.11 -11.15
N ILE A 45 12.21 -3.48 -12.34
CA ILE A 45 13.25 -3.55 -13.37
C ILE A 45 14.54 -2.92 -12.88
N HIS A 46 14.46 -1.75 -12.24
CA HIS A 46 15.62 -1.05 -11.71
C HIS A 46 16.34 -1.88 -10.64
N GLN A 47 15.62 -2.42 -9.66
CA GLN A 47 16.18 -3.32 -8.64
C GLN A 47 16.86 -4.55 -9.26
N TYR A 48 16.23 -5.15 -10.27
CA TYR A 48 16.82 -6.28 -10.98
C TYR A 48 18.14 -5.91 -11.68
N ARG A 49 18.19 -4.75 -12.36
CA ARG A 49 19.40 -4.26 -13.04
C ARG A 49 20.53 -4.01 -12.05
N VAL A 50 20.25 -3.34 -10.92
CA VAL A 50 21.25 -3.05 -9.88
C VAL A 50 21.83 -4.34 -9.30
N ILE A 51 20.98 -5.30 -8.92
CA ILE A 51 21.44 -6.59 -8.38
C ILE A 51 22.29 -7.35 -9.41
N LYS A 52 21.88 -7.34 -10.68
CA LYS A 52 22.63 -7.99 -11.76
C LYS A 52 23.99 -7.34 -11.98
N GLN A 53 24.09 -6.01 -11.92
CA GLN A 53 25.37 -5.29 -12.02
C GLN A 53 26.31 -5.67 -10.88
N ILE A 54 25.82 -5.67 -9.63
CA ILE A 54 26.58 -6.09 -8.45
C ILE A 54 27.07 -7.53 -8.60
N GLN A 55 26.26 -8.43 -9.17
CA GLN A 55 26.66 -9.81 -9.41
C GLN A 55 27.77 -9.92 -10.45
N ILE A 56 27.71 -9.13 -11.54
CA ILE A 56 28.74 -9.12 -12.59
C ILE A 56 30.06 -8.59 -12.02
N GLU A 57 30.05 -7.44 -11.36
CA GLU A 57 31.25 -6.85 -10.74
C GLU A 57 31.91 -7.84 -9.76
N ASN A 58 31.14 -8.44 -8.85
CA ASN A 58 31.71 -9.38 -7.88
C ASN A 58 32.16 -10.72 -8.49
N SER A 59 31.58 -11.15 -9.61
CA SER A 59 32.04 -12.34 -10.33
C SER A 59 33.41 -12.14 -11.00
N ILE A 60 33.76 -10.89 -11.31
CA ILE A 60 35.06 -10.51 -11.88
C ILE A 60 36.12 -10.47 -10.76
N TYR A 61 35.77 -10.01 -9.56
CA TYR A 61 36.71 -9.88 -8.43
C TYR A 61 36.82 -11.11 -7.52
N SER A 62 35.80 -11.98 -7.46
CA SER A 62 35.79 -13.13 -6.54
C SER A 62 35.16 -14.37 -7.21
N GLN A 63 36.02 -15.30 -7.63
CA GLN A 63 35.62 -16.51 -8.36
C GLN A 63 34.90 -17.56 -7.49
N SER A 64 34.87 -17.40 -6.16
CA SER A 64 34.52 -18.48 -5.21
C SER A 64 33.44 -18.15 -4.17
N ASN A 65 32.88 -16.94 -4.14
CA ASN A 65 32.06 -16.53 -2.99
C ASN A 65 30.59 -17.00 -3.09
N SER A 66 30.38 -18.30 -2.86
CA SER A 66 29.06 -18.97 -2.93
C SER A 66 28.03 -18.35 -1.98
N GLU A 67 28.47 -17.79 -0.86
CA GLU A 67 27.63 -17.09 0.12
C GLU A 67 27.09 -15.77 -0.42
N LEU A 68 27.94 -14.98 -1.09
CA LEU A 68 27.52 -13.73 -1.72
C LEU A 68 26.46 -13.97 -2.80
N LYS A 69 26.64 -15.03 -3.61
CA LYS A 69 25.66 -15.41 -4.63
C LYS A 69 24.32 -15.82 -4.02
N LYS A 70 24.32 -16.54 -2.89
CA LYS A 70 23.10 -16.88 -2.13
C LYS A 70 22.44 -15.62 -1.55
N PHE A 71 23.23 -14.72 -0.98
CA PHE A 71 22.75 -13.45 -0.41
C PHE A 71 22.08 -12.57 -1.46
N LEU A 72 22.72 -12.35 -2.63
CA LEU A 72 22.16 -11.56 -3.73
C LEU A 72 20.87 -12.18 -4.28
N LYS A 73 20.82 -13.52 -4.39
CA LYS A 73 19.60 -14.24 -4.78
C LYS A 73 18.47 -14.01 -3.77
N HIS A 74 18.78 -14.08 -2.47
CA HIS A 74 17.80 -13.83 -1.41
C HIS A 74 17.30 -12.38 -1.43
N GLN A 75 18.20 -11.40 -1.58
CA GLN A 75 17.84 -9.98 -1.70
C GLN A 75 16.93 -9.72 -2.90
N ARG A 76 17.21 -10.37 -4.05
CA ARG A 76 16.34 -10.27 -5.23
C ARG A 76 14.93 -10.79 -4.94
N ILE A 77 14.81 -11.98 -4.35
CA ILE A 77 13.51 -12.57 -4.02
C ILE A 77 12.76 -11.68 -3.03
N LYS A 78 13.45 -11.19 -2.00
CA LYS A 78 12.88 -10.28 -1.00
C LYS A 78 12.37 -8.99 -1.64
N GLY A 79 13.17 -8.32 -2.48
CA GLY A 79 12.76 -7.08 -3.16
C GLY A 79 11.58 -7.27 -4.10
N SER A 80 11.61 -8.33 -4.94
CA SER A 80 10.47 -8.66 -5.81
C SER A 80 9.21 -8.99 -5.02
N PHE A 81 9.34 -9.72 -3.91
CA PHE A 81 8.21 -10.00 -3.02
C PHE A 81 7.63 -8.72 -2.41
N GLN A 82 8.47 -7.79 -1.94
CA GLN A 82 8.02 -6.51 -1.37
C GLN A 82 7.22 -5.69 -2.38
N VAL A 83 7.71 -5.58 -3.61
CA VAL A 83 7.01 -4.86 -4.69
C VAL A 83 5.67 -5.53 -5.01
N LEU A 84 5.67 -6.85 -5.23
CA LEU A 84 4.46 -7.60 -5.57
C LEU A 84 3.42 -7.55 -4.44
N PHE A 85 3.86 -7.67 -3.18
CA PHE A 85 2.99 -7.61 -2.02
C PHE A 85 2.36 -6.22 -1.87
N THR A 86 3.16 -5.16 -1.99
CA THR A 86 2.67 -3.77 -1.91
C THR A 86 1.67 -3.47 -3.02
N MET A 87 2.00 -3.87 -4.25
CA MET A 87 1.13 -3.71 -5.41
C MET A 87 -0.18 -4.50 -5.25
N GLY A 88 -0.08 -5.76 -4.80
CA GLY A 88 -1.24 -6.61 -4.55
C GLY A 88 -2.16 -6.04 -3.48
N LEU A 89 -1.59 -5.53 -2.37
CA LEU A 89 -2.37 -4.92 -1.30
C LEU A 89 -3.06 -3.64 -1.76
N PHE A 90 -2.36 -2.79 -2.53
CA PHE A 90 -2.95 -1.60 -3.14
C PHE A 90 -4.15 -1.95 -4.01
N LEU A 91 -4.00 -2.93 -4.92
CA LEU A 91 -5.09 -3.38 -5.78
C LEU A 91 -6.24 -4.02 -4.99
N LEU A 92 -5.95 -4.75 -3.92
CA LEU A 92 -6.97 -5.35 -3.08
C LEU A 92 -7.82 -4.29 -2.36
N GLN A 93 -7.19 -3.22 -1.89
CA GLN A 93 -7.86 -2.17 -1.12
C GLN A 93 -8.63 -1.19 -2.00
N THR A 94 -8.11 -0.90 -3.19
CA THR A 94 -8.64 0.14 -4.08
C THR A 94 -9.45 -0.44 -5.25
N GLY A 95 -9.15 -1.66 -5.68
CA GLY A 95 -9.82 -2.37 -6.77
C GLY A 95 -11.35 -2.49 -6.62
N PRO A 96 -11.91 -2.80 -5.42
CA PRO A 96 -13.36 -2.84 -5.22
C PRO A 96 -14.04 -1.52 -5.58
N GLN A 97 -13.40 -0.38 -5.29
CA GLN A 97 -13.91 0.93 -5.66
C GLN A 97 -13.94 1.13 -7.18
N LEU A 98 -12.87 0.74 -7.87
CA LEU A 98 -12.79 0.82 -9.34
C LEU A 98 -13.84 -0.08 -10.01
N ILE A 99 -13.98 -1.33 -9.55
CA ILE A 99 -14.99 -2.27 -10.07
C ILE A 99 -16.39 -1.69 -9.85
N SER A 100 -16.64 -1.13 -8.67
CA SER A 100 -17.93 -0.51 -8.36
C SER A 100 -18.22 0.71 -9.25
N TYR A 101 -17.23 1.57 -9.54
CA TYR A 101 -17.40 2.66 -10.49
C TYR A 101 -17.68 2.17 -11.92
N LEU A 102 -17.03 1.08 -12.36
CA LEU A 102 -17.29 0.48 -13.67
C LEU A 102 -18.72 -0.10 -13.74
N LEU A 103 -19.15 -0.84 -12.73
CA LEU A 103 -20.49 -1.42 -12.66
C LEU A 103 -21.58 -0.34 -12.62
N ALA A 104 -21.40 0.69 -11.80
CA ALA A 104 -22.36 1.78 -11.70
C ALA A 104 -22.34 2.72 -12.92
N GLY A 105 -21.18 3.01 -13.49
CA GLY A 105 -21.05 3.92 -14.63
C GLY A 105 -21.41 3.29 -15.98
N ILE A 106 -20.86 2.11 -16.27
CA ILE A 106 -21.00 1.44 -17.58
C ILE A 106 -22.25 0.58 -17.59
N PHE A 107 -22.42 -0.27 -16.58
CA PHE A 107 -23.52 -1.24 -16.51
C PHE A 107 -24.77 -0.71 -15.82
N LYS A 108 -24.72 0.54 -15.32
CA LYS A 108 -25.82 1.20 -14.60
C LYS A 108 -26.35 0.36 -13.42
N VAL A 109 -25.48 -0.43 -12.79
CA VAL A 109 -25.81 -1.20 -11.60
C VAL A 109 -26.00 -0.22 -10.45
N LYS A 110 -27.19 -0.23 -9.84
CA LYS A 110 -27.48 0.59 -8.67
C LYS A 110 -26.64 0.11 -7.49
N ARG A 111 -25.95 1.04 -6.85
CA ARG A 111 -25.12 0.79 -5.67
C ARG A 111 -25.97 0.88 -4.41
N GLY A 112 -25.83 -0.10 -3.54
CA GLY A 112 -26.46 -0.09 -2.24
C GLY A 112 -25.62 0.67 -1.19
N PRO A 113 -26.24 1.17 -0.11
CA PRO A 113 -25.52 1.86 0.95
C PRO A 113 -24.49 0.97 1.66
N TYR A 114 -24.73 -0.34 1.73
CA TYR A 114 -23.79 -1.30 2.31
C TYR A 114 -22.54 -1.50 1.44
N GLU A 115 -22.67 -1.44 0.12
CA GLU A 115 -21.54 -1.58 -0.80
C GLU A 115 -20.62 -0.37 -0.68
N ASP A 116 -21.19 0.83 -0.64
CA ASP A 116 -20.47 2.08 -0.43
C ASP A 116 -19.71 2.07 0.91
N PHE A 117 -20.34 1.57 1.96
CA PHE A 117 -19.73 1.43 3.28
C PHE A 117 -18.52 0.49 3.27
N ILE A 118 -18.64 -0.68 2.63
CA ILE A 118 -17.54 -1.65 2.52
C ILE A 118 -16.38 -1.04 1.71
N ILE A 119 -16.70 -0.39 0.59
CA ILE A 119 -15.69 0.24 -0.28
C ILE A 119 -14.95 1.36 0.46
N ASP A 120 -15.66 2.22 1.20
CA ASP A 120 -15.06 3.29 2.00
C ASP A 120 -14.14 2.73 3.09
N ILE A 121 -14.55 1.65 3.78
CA ILE A 121 -13.68 0.97 4.75
C ILE A 121 -12.41 0.44 4.09
N MET A 122 -12.55 -0.29 2.97
CA MET A 122 -11.41 -0.86 2.26
C MET A 122 -10.43 0.22 1.80
N PHE A 123 -10.95 1.34 1.30
CA PHE A 123 -10.14 2.49 0.92
C PHE A 123 -9.46 3.12 2.14
N ARG A 124 -10.16 3.35 3.25
CA ARG A 124 -9.57 3.93 4.48
C ARG A 124 -8.50 3.05 5.11
N LEU A 125 -8.60 1.73 4.96
CA LEU A 125 -7.58 0.79 5.44
C LEU A 125 -6.20 1.05 4.81
N THR A 126 -6.14 1.66 3.61
CA THR A 126 -4.87 2.07 2.98
C THR A 126 -4.03 2.99 3.88
N ALA A 127 -4.69 3.88 4.64
CA ALA A 127 -4.01 4.83 5.54
C ALA A 127 -3.31 4.11 6.72
N VAL A 128 -3.79 2.93 7.10
CA VAL A 128 -3.22 2.12 8.17
C VAL A 128 -2.17 1.15 7.62
N THR A 129 -2.42 0.56 6.46
CA THR A 129 -1.49 -0.43 5.89
C THR A 129 -0.20 0.19 5.38
N ASN A 130 -0.22 1.42 4.86
CA ASN A 130 0.98 2.06 4.32
C ASN A 130 2.10 2.21 5.38
N PRO A 131 1.85 2.78 6.58
CA PRO A 131 2.84 2.80 7.66
C PRO A 131 3.30 1.40 8.09
N LEU A 132 2.38 0.43 8.16
CA LEU A 132 2.71 -0.95 8.55
C LEU A 132 3.64 -1.62 7.53
N LEU A 133 3.43 -1.41 6.23
CA LEU A 133 4.32 -1.92 5.18
C LEU A 133 5.73 -1.36 5.33
N ILE A 134 5.86 -0.06 5.63
CA ILE A 134 7.17 0.56 5.87
C ILE A 134 7.87 -0.13 7.05
N LEU A 135 7.16 -0.37 8.15
CA LEU A 135 7.71 -1.05 9.32
C LEU A 135 8.10 -2.50 9.03
N LEU A 136 7.30 -3.23 8.24
CA LEU A 136 7.56 -4.62 7.88
C LEU A 136 8.77 -4.77 6.92
N PHE A 137 8.99 -3.79 6.04
CA PHE A 137 10.00 -3.90 4.99
C PHE A 137 11.30 -3.17 5.30
N HIS A 138 11.28 -2.19 6.20
CA HIS A 138 12.45 -1.42 6.61
C HIS A 138 12.78 -1.65 8.09
N ASN A 139 13.67 -2.62 8.35
CA ASN A 139 14.15 -2.94 9.70
C ASN A 139 14.78 -1.72 10.40
N ASP A 140 15.43 -0.84 9.63
CA ASP A 140 16.06 0.38 10.15
C ASP A 140 15.00 1.33 10.76
N PHE A 141 13.84 1.44 10.11
CA PHE A 141 12.71 2.21 10.62
C PHE A 141 12.14 1.63 11.92
N CYS A 142 12.09 0.30 12.04
CA CYS A 142 11.67 -0.34 13.29
C CYS A 142 12.62 0.00 14.45
N SER A 143 13.93 0.06 14.21
CA SER A 143 14.91 0.46 15.23
C SER A 143 14.70 1.91 15.67
N ILE A 144 14.52 2.82 14.69
CA ILE A 144 14.23 4.23 14.96
C ILE A 144 12.94 4.39 15.75
N LEU A 145 11.86 3.70 15.35
CA LEU A 145 10.57 3.78 16.02
C LEU A 145 10.66 3.29 17.47
N LYS A 146 11.36 2.17 17.72
CA LYS A 146 11.60 1.65 19.08
C LYS A 146 12.30 2.68 19.95
N ASN A 147 13.32 3.36 19.43
CA ASN A 147 14.03 4.40 20.17
C ASN A 147 13.13 5.61 20.49
N ILE A 148 12.32 6.06 19.53
CA ILE A 148 11.38 7.17 19.76
C ILE A 148 10.34 6.80 20.82
N VAL A 149 9.76 5.61 20.74
CA VAL A 149 8.77 5.12 21.69
C VAL A 149 9.39 4.98 23.08
N ALA A 150 10.57 4.38 23.19
CA ALA A 150 11.29 4.23 24.45
C ALA A 150 11.61 5.59 25.10
N ASN A 151 12.09 6.56 24.32
CA ASN A 151 12.40 7.91 24.81
C ASN A 151 11.13 8.68 25.23
N ARG A 152 10.02 8.50 24.51
CA ARG A 152 8.73 9.09 24.89
C ARG A 152 8.20 8.46 26.18
N PHE A 153 8.22 7.13 26.29
CA PHE A 153 7.75 6.44 27.49
C PHE A 153 8.58 6.78 28.73
N SER A 154 9.91 6.87 28.62
CA SER A 154 10.78 7.26 29.74
C SER A 154 10.55 8.72 30.18
N SER A 155 10.18 9.61 29.26
CA SER A 155 9.82 10.99 29.58
C SER A 155 8.46 11.13 30.29
N ILE A 156 7.51 10.23 30.01
CA ILE A 156 6.15 10.25 30.58
C ILE A 156 6.11 9.50 31.92
N PHE A 157 6.89 8.42 32.06
CA PHE A 157 7.02 7.63 33.27
C PHE A 157 8.49 7.66 33.74
N PRO A 158 8.97 8.79 34.27
CA PRO A 158 10.29 8.81 34.87
C PRO A 158 10.28 7.83 36.04
N ILE A 159 11.09 6.77 35.93
CA ILE A 159 11.32 5.84 37.02
C ILE A 159 12.04 6.66 38.11
N ASN A 160 11.28 7.15 39.07
CA ASN A 160 11.81 7.85 40.24
C ASN A 160 12.50 6.81 41.12
N ASN A 161 13.74 6.47 40.77
CA ASN A 161 14.66 5.77 41.65
C ASN A 161 15.06 6.73 42.79
N LYS A 162 14.12 7.03 43.68
CA LYS A 162 14.45 7.58 45.00
C LYS A 162 14.90 6.41 45.87
N LYS A 163 16.22 6.23 45.93
CA LYS A 163 16.90 5.60 47.07
C LYS A 163 16.69 6.45 48.31
#